data_AF-A0A8X6JPR2-F1
#
_entry.id   AF-A0A8X6JPR2-F1
#
_cell.length_a   1.000
_cell.length_b   1.000
_cell.length_c   1.000
_cell.angle_alpha   90.00
_cell.angle_beta   90.00
_cell.angle_gamma   90.00
#
_symmetry.space_group_name_H-M   'P 1'
#
loop_
_entity.id
_entity.type
_entity.pdbx_description
1 polymer ?
#
loop_
_entity_poly.entity_id
_entity_poly.type
_entity_poly.pdbx_seq_one_letter_code
_entity_poly.pdbx_strand_id
1 'polypeptide(L)'
;LLNSIDGKKDLILDKELICSLDYIANFSQLKTCHVEKIFKLEPGSAPGGTNKCVYLIKPTIQNTKIIADHINASKSIDSPKRFWIINVPRKFLMFLGLVPSALACLFLFCLLSSSHLIMLTACCLVPSWKILVFRISCSPLPVLLIAFASETLLEREGVYGYAKQMELPLGFWCLDKDVFSLELPDFMNSFYLRGDLTHVHTAAMALAQLCRICGPIPKILGHGKCSKMVIDLMNLILKESSSHSGGSDRISHLIILDRDIDYVSVFLSQLTYEGMLDEFFGINSGRILFPKEVTGKDEKLKVILNSSDVVFNEIRNNYFASVFGLLRDKAKELQSKEQQTKSTLSSMNIGDIKKFVSEEMKNVRQQHTSLSVHIGACEVILNTKTEENFQDRLRIEHDILEGQNLRECVTYVEDCINKQDPYPSALRLMCLLSISQDGLLSSEYESLATQFRQSYGCKYVSTLYKLNKLGILVEQAPLYHLVLQGGIPIEEEGVNLKKPTDMSYVFGGSYAPLIGRITEQVNVERKFYFRK
;
A
#
# COMPACT_ATOMS: atom_id res chain seq x y z
N LEU A 1 -22.91 -6.52 -8.86
CA LEU A 1 -22.71 -5.38 -9.79
C LEU A 1 -22.63 -5.83 -11.25
N LEU A 2 -21.68 -6.71 -11.63
CA LEU A 2 -21.56 -7.11 -13.04
C LEU A 2 -22.80 -7.81 -13.58
N ASN A 3 -23.45 -8.68 -12.79
CA ASN A 3 -24.69 -9.36 -13.19
C ASN A 3 -25.90 -8.42 -13.33
N SER A 4 -25.88 -7.22 -12.75
CA SER A 4 -26.95 -6.23 -12.99
C SER A 4 -26.80 -5.49 -14.33
N ILE A 5 -25.75 -5.80 -15.09
CA ILE A 5 -25.51 -5.29 -16.43
C ILE A 5 -25.74 -6.47 -17.38
N ASP A 6 -26.90 -6.55 -18.01
CA ASP A 6 -27.27 -7.73 -18.79
C ASP A 6 -26.39 -7.90 -20.04
N GLY A 7 -26.25 -9.12 -20.54
CA GLY A 7 -25.56 -9.42 -21.79
C GLY A 7 -24.04 -9.26 -21.76
N LYS A 8 -23.44 -9.42 -22.94
CA LYS A 8 -21.98 -9.38 -23.16
C LYS A 8 -21.43 -7.97 -22.92
N LYS A 9 -20.31 -7.88 -22.21
CA LYS A 9 -19.65 -6.61 -21.89
C LYS A 9 -18.13 -6.74 -21.90
N ASP A 10 -17.46 -5.65 -22.22
CA ASP A 10 -16.02 -5.48 -22.07
C ASP A 10 -15.73 -4.78 -20.73
N LEU A 11 -14.72 -5.29 -20.01
CA LEU A 11 -14.30 -4.74 -18.72
C LEU A 11 -12.97 -4.00 -18.88
N ILE A 12 -12.94 -2.73 -18.52
CA ILE A 12 -11.75 -1.88 -18.57
C ILE A 12 -11.30 -1.63 -17.13
N LEU A 13 -10.06 -2.02 -16.81
CA LEU A 13 -9.50 -1.96 -15.46
C LEU A 13 -8.43 -0.87 -15.34
N ASP A 14 -8.51 -0.11 -14.25
CA ASP A 14 -7.40 0.72 -13.80
C ASP A 14 -6.16 -0.15 -13.52
N LYS A 15 -5.00 0.27 -14.04
CA LYS A 15 -3.71 -0.42 -13.89
C LYS A 15 -3.39 -0.73 -12.43
N GLU A 16 -3.73 0.17 -11.51
CA GLU A 16 -3.46 -0.01 -10.08
C GLU A 16 -4.34 -1.07 -9.42
N LEU A 17 -5.52 -1.35 -9.98
CA LEU A 17 -6.45 -2.33 -9.42
C LEU A 17 -6.22 -3.75 -9.95
N ILE A 18 -5.50 -3.92 -11.07
CA ILE A 18 -5.33 -5.22 -11.72
C ILE A 18 -4.68 -6.24 -10.77
N CYS A 19 -3.62 -5.86 -10.06
CA CYS A 19 -2.90 -6.77 -9.17
C CYS A 19 -3.76 -7.19 -7.98
N SER A 20 -4.48 -6.25 -7.37
CA SER A 20 -5.33 -6.49 -6.21
C SER A 20 -6.61 -7.26 -6.57
N LEU A 21 -7.21 -7.01 -7.75
CA LEU A 21 -8.48 -7.63 -8.16
C LEU A 21 -8.42 -9.15 -8.25
N ASP A 22 -7.27 -9.70 -8.64
CA ASP A 22 -7.07 -11.14 -8.74
C ASP A 22 -7.20 -11.88 -7.39
N TYR A 23 -7.11 -11.17 -6.24
CA TYR A 23 -7.40 -11.76 -4.92
C TYR A 23 -8.89 -11.95 -4.67
N ILE A 24 -9.75 -11.24 -5.41
CA ILE A 24 -11.21 -11.30 -5.27
C ILE A 24 -11.82 -12.17 -6.36
N ALA A 25 -11.39 -11.96 -7.61
CA ALA A 25 -11.97 -12.65 -8.76
C ALA A 25 -10.92 -12.86 -9.86
N ASN A 26 -10.74 -14.10 -10.27
CA ASN A 26 -9.94 -14.44 -11.45
C ASN A 26 -10.74 -14.24 -12.75
N PHE A 27 -10.04 -14.26 -13.89
CA PHE A 27 -10.67 -14.10 -15.20
C PHE A 27 -11.80 -15.11 -15.48
N SER A 28 -11.64 -16.37 -15.02
CA SER A 28 -12.65 -17.40 -15.19
C SER A 28 -13.96 -17.04 -14.49
N GLN A 29 -13.88 -16.55 -13.25
CA GLN A 29 -15.02 -16.06 -12.48
C GLN A 29 -15.66 -14.83 -13.14
N LEU A 30 -14.86 -13.88 -13.64
CA LEU A 30 -15.39 -12.71 -14.35
C LEU A 30 -16.12 -13.09 -15.63
N LYS A 31 -15.65 -14.10 -16.36
CA LYS A 31 -16.28 -14.62 -17.58
C LYS A 31 -17.67 -15.18 -17.32
N THR A 32 -17.92 -15.77 -16.14
CA THR A 32 -19.28 -16.22 -15.74
C THR A 32 -20.28 -15.07 -15.63
N CYS A 33 -19.80 -13.84 -15.44
CA CYS A 33 -20.62 -12.62 -15.40
C CYS A 33 -20.79 -11.97 -16.79
N HIS A 34 -20.58 -12.73 -17.88
CA HIS A 34 -20.65 -12.28 -19.28
C HIS A 34 -19.62 -11.21 -19.67
N VAL A 35 -18.44 -11.21 -19.04
CA VAL A 35 -17.28 -10.42 -19.47
C VAL A 35 -16.59 -11.14 -20.63
N GLU A 36 -16.51 -10.51 -21.81
CA GLU A 36 -15.86 -11.11 -22.99
C GLU A 36 -14.35 -10.87 -22.99
N LYS A 37 -13.95 -9.61 -22.81
CA LYS A 37 -12.55 -9.20 -22.80
C LYS A 37 -12.28 -8.24 -21.64
N ILE A 38 -11.04 -8.31 -21.14
CA ILE A 38 -10.51 -7.37 -20.15
C ILE A 38 -9.44 -6.52 -20.81
N PHE A 39 -9.56 -5.21 -20.65
CA PHE A 39 -8.61 -4.22 -21.15
C PHE A 39 -8.05 -3.40 -19.99
N LYS A 40 -6.86 -2.83 -20.20
CA LYS A 40 -6.30 -1.82 -19.30
C LYS A 40 -6.86 -0.46 -19.68
N LEU A 41 -7.07 0.41 -18.70
CA LEU A 41 -7.42 1.81 -18.94
C LEU A 41 -6.19 2.53 -19.47
N GLU A 42 -6.25 2.96 -20.73
CA GLU A 42 -5.19 3.71 -21.42
C GLU A 42 -5.82 4.88 -22.18
N PRO A 43 -5.12 6.00 -22.39
CA PRO A 43 -5.62 7.10 -23.21
C PRO A 43 -5.90 6.67 -24.66
N GLY A 44 -6.91 7.29 -25.29
CA GLY A 44 -7.25 7.06 -26.69
C GLY A 44 -8.73 6.76 -26.88
N SER A 45 -9.04 5.77 -27.73
CA SER A 45 -10.42 5.32 -27.98
C SER A 45 -10.77 4.14 -27.08
N ALA A 46 -12.05 4.04 -26.71
CA ALA A 46 -12.54 2.95 -25.87
C ALA A 46 -12.22 1.57 -26.49
N PRO A 47 -11.46 0.71 -25.81
CA PRO A 47 -11.09 -0.60 -26.35
C PRO A 47 -12.31 -1.54 -26.40
N GLY A 48 -12.19 -2.58 -27.20
CA GLY A 48 -13.21 -3.64 -27.30
C GLY A 48 -14.29 -3.39 -28.36
N GLY A 49 -14.93 -4.50 -28.73
CA GLY A 49 -15.92 -4.56 -29.82
C GLY A 49 -17.36 -4.71 -29.33
N THR A 50 -17.58 -4.85 -28.01
CA THR A 50 -18.94 -4.94 -27.47
C THR A 50 -19.59 -3.56 -27.35
N ASN A 51 -20.92 -3.53 -27.40
CA ASN A 51 -21.69 -2.31 -27.21
C ASN A 51 -21.79 -1.88 -25.73
N LYS A 52 -21.15 -2.60 -24.80
CA LYS A 52 -21.21 -2.35 -23.36
C LYS A 52 -19.82 -2.32 -22.76
N CYS A 53 -19.40 -1.14 -22.31
CA CYS A 53 -18.10 -0.94 -21.68
C CYS A 53 -18.28 -0.65 -20.19
N VAL A 54 -17.66 -1.47 -19.35
CA VAL A 54 -17.70 -1.32 -17.89
C VAL A 54 -16.30 -0.92 -17.42
N TYR A 55 -16.17 0.25 -16.81
CA TYR A 55 -14.95 0.72 -16.19
C TYR A 55 -14.94 0.35 -14.71
N LEU A 56 -13.87 -0.28 -14.24
CA LEU A 56 -13.60 -0.49 -12.81
C LEU A 56 -12.33 0.27 -12.44
N ILE A 57 -12.48 1.39 -11.73
CA ILE A 57 -11.41 2.38 -11.56
C ILE A 57 -11.30 2.91 -10.14
N LYS A 58 -10.09 3.34 -9.75
CA LYS A 58 -9.96 4.30 -8.66
C LYS A 58 -10.47 5.66 -9.14
N PRO A 59 -11.22 6.39 -8.31
CA PRO A 59 -11.93 7.59 -8.73
C PRO A 59 -10.97 8.79 -8.79
N THR A 60 -10.02 8.81 -9.74
CA THR A 60 -9.08 9.93 -9.90
C THR A 60 -9.51 10.86 -11.04
N ILE A 61 -9.05 12.11 -11.01
CA ILE A 61 -9.29 13.08 -12.08
C ILE A 61 -8.75 12.55 -13.41
N GLN A 62 -7.55 11.96 -13.40
CA GLN A 62 -6.92 11.39 -14.59
C GLN A 62 -7.73 10.24 -15.18
N ASN A 63 -8.15 9.26 -14.36
CA ASN A 63 -8.96 8.14 -14.83
C ASN A 63 -10.30 8.62 -15.39
N THR A 64 -10.94 9.56 -14.70
CA THR A 64 -12.21 10.14 -15.13
C THR A 64 -12.08 10.88 -16.46
N LYS A 65 -10.98 11.60 -16.69
CA LYS A 65 -10.71 12.29 -17.96
C LYS A 65 -10.54 11.31 -19.12
N ILE A 66 -9.78 10.23 -18.93
CA ILE A 66 -9.63 9.18 -19.95
C ILE A 66 -11.00 8.58 -20.32
N ILE A 67 -11.84 8.30 -19.31
CA ILE A 67 -13.20 7.80 -19.55
C ILE A 67 -14.05 8.81 -20.32
N ALA A 68 -13.96 10.10 -19.99
CA ALA A 68 -14.69 11.14 -20.70
C ALA A 68 -14.28 11.20 -22.19
N ASP A 69 -12.98 11.11 -22.47
CA ASP A 69 -12.44 11.10 -23.83
C ASP A 69 -12.90 9.84 -24.60
N HIS A 70 -12.91 8.67 -23.96
CA HIS A 70 -13.46 7.43 -24.52
C HIS A 70 -14.93 7.55 -24.92
N ILE A 71 -15.75 8.16 -24.06
CA ILE A 71 -17.17 8.36 -24.32
C ILE A 71 -17.34 9.34 -25.49
N ASN A 72 -16.60 10.45 -25.49
CA ASN A 72 -16.66 11.45 -26.56
C ASN A 72 -16.22 10.87 -27.92
N ALA A 73 -15.15 10.07 -27.97
CA ALA A 73 -14.72 9.38 -29.18
C ALA A 73 -15.74 8.34 -29.69
N SER A 74 -16.59 7.82 -28.80
CA SER A 74 -17.64 6.86 -29.16
C SER A 74 -18.93 7.52 -29.63
N LYS A 75 -19.13 8.83 -29.39
CA LYS A 75 -20.29 9.59 -29.90
C LYS A 75 -20.28 9.73 -31.42
N SER A 76 -19.11 9.67 -32.06
CA SER A 76 -18.94 9.80 -33.51
C SER A 76 -19.11 8.50 -34.29
N ILE A 77 -19.46 7.38 -33.64
CA ILE A 77 -19.58 6.05 -34.27
C ILE A 77 -21.07 5.67 -34.41
N ASP A 78 -21.43 5.06 -35.54
CA ASP A 78 -22.81 4.66 -35.92
C ASP A 78 -23.48 3.64 -34.97
N SER A 79 -22.74 3.02 -34.06
CA SER A 79 -23.26 2.10 -33.04
C SER A 79 -23.06 2.64 -31.61
N PRO A 80 -24.14 3.03 -30.91
CA PRO A 80 -24.01 3.67 -29.60
C PRO A 80 -23.58 2.65 -28.54
N LYS A 81 -22.32 2.78 -28.08
CA LYS A 81 -21.82 2.08 -26.88
C LYS A 81 -22.50 2.64 -25.63
N ARG A 82 -22.80 1.75 -24.67
CA ARG A 82 -23.28 2.11 -23.33
C ARG A 82 -22.16 1.96 -22.32
N PHE A 83 -22.08 2.89 -21.37
CA PHE A 83 -20.98 2.97 -20.42
C PHE A 83 -21.44 2.81 -18.97
N TRP A 84 -20.64 2.10 -18.18
CA TRP A 84 -20.79 1.99 -16.73
C TRP A 84 -19.46 2.33 -16.06
N ILE A 85 -19.50 3.11 -14.98
CA ILE A 85 -18.31 3.45 -14.18
C ILE A 85 -18.53 2.89 -12.78
N ILE A 86 -17.76 1.89 -12.39
CA ILE A 86 -17.74 1.30 -11.06
C ILE A 86 -16.52 1.88 -10.33
N ASN A 87 -16.77 2.77 -9.39
CA ASN A 87 -15.71 3.41 -8.60
C ASN A 87 -15.31 2.51 -7.42
N VAL A 88 -14.00 2.32 -7.24
CA VAL A 88 -13.41 1.53 -6.15
C VAL A 88 -12.58 2.45 -5.24
N PRO A 89 -12.87 2.50 -3.93
CA PRO A 89 -14.00 1.84 -3.25
C PRO A 89 -15.33 2.60 -3.44
N ARG A 90 -15.29 3.89 -3.79
CA ARG A 90 -16.46 4.77 -3.88
C ARG A 90 -16.18 5.93 -4.82
N LYS A 91 -17.17 6.77 -5.12
CA LYS A 91 -16.97 7.99 -5.92
C LYS A 91 -15.98 8.94 -5.25
N PHE A 92 -15.26 9.73 -6.05
CA PHE A 92 -14.26 10.67 -5.55
C PHE A 92 -14.95 11.75 -4.73
N LEU A 93 -14.52 11.93 -3.48
CA LEU A 93 -15.03 12.96 -2.60
C LEU A 93 -13.92 13.98 -2.39
N MET A 94 -14.16 15.21 -2.82
CA MET A 94 -13.30 16.33 -2.48
C MET A 94 -13.81 16.96 -1.19
N PHE A 95 -12.98 16.90 -0.15
CA PHE A 95 -13.25 17.61 1.10
C PHE A 95 -12.91 19.10 0.90
N LEU A 96 -13.93 19.96 0.95
CA LEU A 96 -13.75 21.40 0.75
C LEU A 96 -13.61 22.18 2.08
N GLY A 97 -13.66 21.49 3.23
CA GLY A 97 -13.51 22.11 4.55
C GLY A 97 -14.75 22.00 5.44
N LEU A 98 -14.55 22.29 6.73
CA LEU A 98 -15.61 22.60 7.68
C LEU A 98 -15.92 24.10 7.56
N VAL A 99 -17.03 24.43 6.93
CA VAL A 99 -17.44 25.83 6.83
C VAL A 99 -18.49 26.10 7.92
N PRO A 100 -18.34 27.16 8.74
CA PRO A 100 -19.41 27.60 9.61
C PRO A 100 -20.68 27.76 8.78
N SER A 101 -21.83 27.29 9.29
CA SER A 101 -23.09 27.25 8.52
C SER A 101 -23.45 28.58 7.84
N ALA A 102 -23.10 29.72 8.46
CA ALA A 102 -23.27 31.07 7.89
C ALA A 102 -22.35 31.38 6.69
N LEU A 103 -21.12 30.85 6.67
CA LEU A 103 -20.15 31.04 5.59
C LEU A 103 -20.34 30.03 4.45
N ALA A 104 -20.94 28.87 4.72
CA ALA A 104 -21.20 27.84 3.70
C ALA A 104 -22.12 28.38 2.60
N CYS A 105 -23.14 29.16 2.98
CA CYS A 105 -24.04 29.85 2.05
C CYS A 105 -23.30 30.88 1.18
N LEU A 106 -22.35 31.64 1.75
CA LEU A 106 -21.53 32.62 1.03
C LEU A 106 -20.52 31.97 0.07
N PHE A 107 -19.91 30.85 0.48
CA PHE A 107 -18.94 30.12 -0.35
C PHE A 107 -19.61 29.47 -1.57
N LEU A 108 -20.81 28.92 -1.40
CA LEU A 108 -21.66 28.44 -2.50
C LEU A 108 -22.08 29.58 -3.44
N PHE A 109 -22.39 30.75 -2.89
CA PHE A 109 -22.73 31.95 -3.67
C PHE A 109 -21.54 32.46 -4.51
N CYS A 110 -20.33 32.43 -3.95
CA CYS A 110 -19.11 32.85 -4.66
C CYS A 110 -18.71 31.86 -5.76
N LEU A 111 -18.80 30.54 -5.53
CA LEU A 111 -18.50 29.52 -6.56
C LEU A 111 -19.46 29.60 -7.76
N LEU A 112 -20.73 29.97 -7.52
CA LEU A 112 -21.71 30.22 -8.58
C LEU A 112 -21.48 31.53 -9.34
N SER A 113 -20.72 32.48 -8.76
CA SER A 113 -20.49 33.80 -9.37
C SER A 113 -19.31 33.85 -10.37
N SER A 114 -18.49 32.80 -10.43
CA SER A 114 -17.31 32.71 -11.32
C SER A 114 -17.63 32.37 -12.79
N SER A 115 -18.90 32.15 -13.12
CA SER A 115 -19.38 32.07 -14.51
C SER A 115 -20.19 33.32 -14.80
N HIS A 116 -19.69 34.17 -15.71
CA HIS A 116 -20.40 35.35 -16.16
C HIS A 116 -21.82 34.98 -16.65
N LEU A 117 -22.79 35.78 -16.19
CA LEU A 117 -24.19 35.90 -16.64
C LEU A 117 -25.17 34.84 -16.10
N ILE A 118 -25.89 35.18 -15.02
CA ILE A 118 -27.31 35.61 -15.05
C ILE A 118 -27.76 35.86 -13.60
N MET A 119 -28.12 37.12 -13.34
CA MET A 119 -28.88 37.54 -12.17
C MET A 119 -30.29 36.94 -12.21
N LEU A 120 -30.77 36.49 -11.05
CA LEU A 120 -32.16 36.62 -10.58
C LEU A 120 -33.25 36.34 -11.61
N THR A 121 -33.65 35.07 -11.78
CA THR A 121 -35.05 34.59 -11.88
C THR A 121 -35.06 33.14 -12.39
N ALA A 122 -34.85 32.15 -11.52
CA ALA A 122 -35.22 30.75 -11.77
C ALA A 122 -35.09 29.92 -10.49
N CYS A 123 -35.87 30.24 -9.46
CA CYS A 123 -36.01 29.37 -8.29
C CYS A 123 -37.01 28.22 -8.53
N CYS A 124 -37.50 28.04 -9.76
CA CYS A 124 -38.40 26.95 -10.15
C CYS A 124 -38.05 26.55 -11.59
N LEU A 125 -37.89 25.24 -11.85
CA LEU A 125 -37.71 24.57 -13.16
C LEU A 125 -36.29 24.13 -13.57
N VAL A 126 -35.55 23.41 -12.72
CA VAL A 126 -34.65 22.31 -13.20
C VAL A 126 -34.66 21.17 -12.16
N PRO A 127 -35.12 19.93 -12.47
CA PRO A 127 -35.32 18.88 -11.46
C PRO A 127 -34.08 18.04 -11.08
N SER A 128 -32.84 18.54 -11.25
CA SER A 128 -31.68 17.63 -11.27
C SER A 128 -30.38 18.14 -10.62
N TRP A 129 -30.44 19.09 -9.69
CA TRP A 129 -29.29 19.41 -8.85
C TRP A 129 -29.43 18.70 -7.51
N LYS A 130 -28.93 17.47 -7.43
CA LYS A 130 -28.73 16.78 -6.13
C LYS A 130 -27.39 17.23 -5.53
N ILE A 131 -27.30 18.50 -5.15
CA ILE A 131 -26.45 18.82 -4.01
C ILE A 131 -27.17 18.16 -2.83
N LEU A 132 -26.59 17.11 -2.27
CA LEU A 132 -27.11 16.49 -1.05
C LEU A 132 -26.82 17.47 0.10
N VAL A 133 -27.59 18.55 0.17
CA VAL A 133 -27.63 19.43 1.33
C VAL A 133 -28.24 18.57 2.42
N PHE A 134 -27.42 18.08 3.35
CA PHE A 134 -27.93 17.57 4.62
C PHE A 134 -28.87 18.64 5.17
N ARG A 135 -30.12 18.24 5.36
CA ARG A 135 -31.25 19.05 5.84
C ARG A 135 -30.75 20.05 6.88
N ILE A 136 -30.67 21.34 6.49
CA ILE A 136 -30.28 22.43 7.38
C ILE A 136 -31.39 22.57 8.42
N SER A 137 -31.31 21.79 9.51
CA SER A 137 -31.83 22.27 10.78
C SER A 137 -30.78 23.23 11.31
N CYS A 138 -31.21 24.47 11.62
CA CYS A 138 -30.42 25.49 12.30
C CYS A 138 -29.79 24.90 13.57
N SER A 139 -28.61 24.32 13.43
CA SER A 139 -27.73 23.94 14.51
C SER A 139 -26.38 24.60 14.23
N PRO A 140 -25.67 25.10 15.25
CA PRO A 140 -24.42 25.83 15.09
C PRO A 140 -23.24 24.91 14.71
N LEU A 141 -23.50 23.69 14.25
CA LEU A 141 -22.48 22.73 13.90
C LEU A 141 -21.92 23.03 12.50
N PRO A 142 -20.60 22.93 12.29
CA PRO A 142 -19.99 23.15 11.00
C PRO A 142 -20.52 22.17 9.95
N VAL A 143 -20.82 22.67 8.75
CA VAL A 143 -21.37 21.87 7.65
C VAL A 143 -20.20 21.33 6.82
N LEU A 144 -20.23 20.03 6.58
CA LEU A 144 -19.25 19.33 5.76
C LEU A 144 -19.56 19.56 4.27
N LEU A 145 -18.72 20.35 3.58
CA LEU A 145 -18.88 20.57 2.14
C LEU A 145 -18.14 19.48 1.36
N ILE A 146 -18.90 18.69 0.61
CA ILE A 146 -18.40 17.57 -0.20
C ILE A 146 -18.75 17.84 -1.66
N ALA A 147 -17.74 17.83 -2.53
CA ALA A 147 -17.94 17.86 -3.98
C ALA A 147 -17.48 16.54 -4.62
N PHE A 148 -18.28 15.98 -5.53
CA PHE A 148 -17.90 14.79 -6.29
C PHE A 148 -17.13 15.20 -7.54
N ALA A 149 -15.80 15.36 -7.44
CA ALA A 149 -15.01 15.91 -8.55
C ALA A 149 -15.10 15.07 -9.84
N SER A 150 -15.28 13.75 -9.72
CA SER A 150 -15.48 12.87 -10.87
C SER A 150 -16.81 13.15 -11.59
N GLU A 151 -17.88 13.44 -10.85
CA GLU A 151 -19.18 13.78 -11.44
C GLU A 151 -19.13 15.14 -12.13
N THR A 152 -18.60 16.14 -11.45
CA THR A 152 -18.43 17.50 -12.00
C THR A 152 -17.57 17.51 -13.25
N LEU A 153 -16.51 16.69 -13.31
CA LEU A 153 -15.69 16.57 -14.50
C LEU A 153 -16.47 15.95 -15.67
N LEU A 154 -17.22 14.87 -15.44
CA LEU A 154 -18.05 14.26 -16.48
C LEU A 154 -19.17 15.21 -16.96
N GLU A 155 -19.72 16.04 -16.07
CA GLU A 155 -20.69 17.08 -16.43
C GLU A 155 -20.05 18.17 -17.29
N ARG A 156 -18.89 18.68 -16.88
CA ARG A 156 -18.12 19.68 -17.63
C ARG A 156 -17.73 19.20 -19.03
N GLU A 157 -17.41 17.92 -19.16
CA GLU A 157 -17.10 17.27 -20.44
C GLU A 157 -18.35 16.88 -21.25
N GLY A 158 -19.56 17.14 -20.74
CA GLY A 158 -20.82 16.85 -21.42
C GLY A 158 -21.11 15.35 -21.63
N VAL A 159 -20.57 14.50 -20.75
CA VAL A 159 -20.66 13.03 -20.83
C VAL A 159 -21.33 12.37 -19.62
N TYR A 160 -21.69 13.14 -18.58
CA TYR A 160 -22.28 12.61 -17.35
C TYR A 160 -23.49 11.69 -17.59
N GLY A 161 -24.42 12.10 -18.47
CA GLY A 161 -25.62 11.32 -18.79
C GLY A 161 -25.36 10.05 -19.64
N TYR A 162 -24.16 9.88 -20.18
CA TYR A 162 -23.81 8.75 -21.05
C TYR A 162 -23.24 7.55 -20.29
N ALA A 163 -22.89 7.72 -19.00
CA ALA A 163 -22.30 6.68 -18.18
C ALA A 163 -23.08 6.46 -16.87
N LYS A 164 -23.53 5.22 -16.62
CA LYS A 164 -24.14 4.86 -15.35
C LYS A 164 -23.07 4.66 -14.29
N GLN A 165 -23.12 5.45 -13.22
CA GLN A 165 -22.16 5.34 -12.12
C GLN A 165 -22.62 4.37 -11.04
N MET A 166 -21.67 3.61 -10.50
CA MET A 166 -21.83 2.64 -9.43
C MET A 166 -20.62 2.72 -8.50
N GLU A 167 -20.74 2.12 -7.32
CA GLU A 167 -19.67 2.03 -6.34
C GLU A 167 -19.47 0.57 -5.94
N LEU A 168 -18.22 0.19 -5.69
CA LEU A 168 -17.86 -1.11 -5.14
C LEU A 168 -17.03 -0.86 -3.88
N PRO A 169 -17.66 -0.83 -2.68
CA PRO A 169 -17.02 -0.44 -1.42
C PRO A 169 -16.12 -1.56 -0.87
N LEU A 170 -15.03 -1.83 -1.59
CA LEU A 170 -13.98 -2.73 -1.15
C LEU A 170 -13.29 -2.13 0.08
N GLY A 171 -13.32 -2.87 1.18
CA GLY A 171 -12.52 -2.60 2.37
C GLY A 171 -11.12 -3.20 2.20
N PHE A 172 -10.74 -4.06 3.13
CA PHE A 172 -9.44 -4.73 3.11
C PHE A 172 -9.33 -5.80 2.01
N TRP A 173 -8.19 -5.81 1.35
CA TRP A 173 -7.69 -6.90 0.52
C TRP A 173 -6.94 -7.90 1.41
N CYS A 174 -7.33 -9.17 1.35
CA CYS A 174 -6.63 -10.25 2.07
C CYS A 174 -5.42 -10.69 1.24
N LEU A 175 -4.24 -10.20 1.56
CA LEU A 175 -3.00 -10.58 0.86
C LEU A 175 -2.47 -11.93 1.36
N ASP A 176 -2.66 -12.20 2.66
CA ASP A 176 -2.34 -13.45 3.33
C ASP A 176 -3.35 -13.73 4.46
N LYS A 177 -3.17 -14.82 5.20
CA LYS A 177 -4.02 -15.21 6.34
C LYS A 177 -4.07 -14.16 7.47
N ASP A 178 -3.01 -13.39 7.62
CA ASP A 178 -2.75 -12.43 8.69
C ASP A 178 -2.34 -11.04 8.16
N VAL A 179 -2.44 -10.81 6.84
CA VAL A 179 -2.08 -9.53 6.20
C VAL A 179 -3.25 -9.00 5.40
N PHE A 180 -3.77 -7.86 5.86
CA PHE A 180 -4.86 -7.11 5.25
C PHE A 180 -4.36 -5.74 4.84
N SER A 181 -4.58 -5.36 3.58
CA SER A 181 -4.15 -4.07 3.04
C SER A 181 -5.32 -3.31 2.44
N LEU A 182 -5.25 -1.98 2.39
CA LEU A 182 -6.18 -1.16 1.60
C LEU A 182 -5.65 -0.86 0.18
N GLU A 183 -4.37 -1.18 -0.09
CA GLU A 183 -3.69 -0.94 -1.37
C GLU A 183 -3.83 0.52 -1.84
N LEU A 184 -3.51 1.45 -0.93
CA LEU A 184 -3.57 2.91 -1.11
C LEU A 184 -2.16 3.50 -1.26
N PRO A 185 -1.48 3.35 -2.41
CA PRO A 185 -0.08 3.75 -2.58
C PRO A 185 0.15 5.27 -2.41
N ASP A 186 -0.85 6.10 -2.69
CA ASP A 186 -0.75 7.56 -2.53
C ASP A 186 -1.12 8.05 -1.11
N PHE A 187 -1.38 7.16 -0.15
CA PHE A 187 -1.76 7.54 1.21
C PHE A 187 -0.72 8.48 1.85
N MET A 188 0.57 8.13 1.73
CA MET A 188 1.66 8.90 2.32
C MET A 188 1.69 10.35 1.80
N ASN A 189 1.60 10.52 0.48
CA ASN A 189 1.63 11.84 -0.15
C ASN A 189 0.32 12.61 0.07
N SER A 190 -0.83 11.93 0.02
CA SER A 190 -2.13 12.58 0.19
C SER A 190 -2.28 13.11 1.62
N PHE A 191 -2.12 12.25 2.62
CA PHE A 191 -2.34 12.63 4.02
C PHE A 191 -1.18 13.46 4.58
N TYR A 192 0.03 12.92 4.65
CA TYR A 192 1.13 13.55 5.39
C TYR A 192 1.70 14.78 4.68
N LEU A 193 1.73 14.79 3.34
CA LEU A 193 2.31 15.90 2.58
C LEU A 193 1.26 16.96 2.16
N ARG A 194 0.06 16.53 1.73
CA ARG A 194 -0.99 17.44 1.21
C ARG A 194 -2.11 17.72 2.22
N GLY A 195 -2.22 16.97 3.32
CA GLY A 195 -3.31 17.12 4.29
C GLY A 195 -4.67 16.65 3.75
N ASP A 196 -4.67 15.82 2.70
CA ASP A 196 -5.89 15.27 2.11
C ASP A 196 -6.44 14.13 2.96
N LEU A 197 -7.70 14.29 3.38
CA LEU A 197 -8.40 13.39 4.30
C LEU A 197 -9.17 12.27 3.58
N THR A 198 -9.14 12.22 2.25
CA THR A 198 -9.90 11.26 1.43
C THR A 198 -9.69 9.82 1.90
N HIS A 199 -8.43 9.45 2.17
CA HIS A 199 -8.07 8.10 2.56
C HIS A 199 -8.34 7.77 4.04
N VAL A 200 -8.40 8.78 4.93
CA VAL A 200 -8.81 8.60 6.34
C VAL A 200 -10.21 7.99 6.39
N HIS A 201 -11.11 8.50 5.57
CA HIS A 201 -12.46 7.95 5.47
C HIS A 201 -12.47 6.53 4.89
N THR A 202 -11.64 6.23 3.88
CA THR A 202 -11.54 4.87 3.33
C THR A 202 -11.12 3.88 4.42
N ALA A 203 -10.11 4.23 5.22
CA ALA A 203 -9.67 3.40 6.34
C ALA A 203 -10.76 3.23 7.42
N ALA A 204 -11.42 4.33 7.82
CA ALA A 204 -12.51 4.29 8.79
C ALA A 204 -13.69 3.42 8.32
N MET A 205 -14.04 3.47 7.03
CA MET A 205 -15.08 2.61 6.46
C MET A 205 -14.69 1.14 6.46
N ALA A 206 -13.45 0.82 6.09
CA ALA A 206 -12.97 -0.57 6.10
C ALA A 206 -12.97 -1.16 7.51
N LEU A 207 -12.55 -0.38 8.52
CA LEU A 207 -12.62 -0.80 9.92
C LEU A 207 -14.06 -0.89 10.45
N ALA A 208 -14.94 0.03 10.04
CA ALA A 208 -16.36 -0.07 10.38
C ALA A 208 -17.01 -1.32 9.74
N GLN A 209 -16.66 -1.66 8.50
CA GLN A 209 -17.06 -2.93 7.86
C GLN A 209 -16.53 -4.14 8.65
N LEU A 210 -15.27 -4.09 9.11
CA LEU A 210 -14.69 -5.14 9.94
C LEU A 210 -15.48 -5.31 11.26
N CYS A 211 -15.81 -4.21 11.96
CA CYS A 211 -16.63 -4.27 13.17
C CYS A 211 -18.03 -4.82 12.91
N ARG A 212 -18.64 -4.52 11.75
CA ARG A 212 -19.95 -5.09 11.37
C ARG A 212 -19.89 -6.61 11.18
N ILE A 213 -18.76 -7.13 10.70
CA ILE A 213 -18.54 -8.58 10.47
C ILE A 213 -18.14 -9.29 11.76
N CYS A 214 -17.23 -8.70 12.53
CA CYS A 214 -16.56 -9.31 13.69
C CYS A 214 -17.17 -8.94 15.04
N GLY A 215 -18.19 -8.09 15.08
CA GLY A 215 -18.69 -7.51 16.32
C GLY A 215 -17.90 -6.26 16.76
N PRO A 216 -18.39 -5.55 17.79
CA PRO A 216 -17.70 -4.38 18.33
C PRO A 216 -16.34 -4.77 18.91
N ILE A 217 -15.32 -3.93 18.71
CA ILE A 217 -13.98 -4.17 19.25
C ILE A 217 -13.88 -3.50 20.63
N PRO A 218 -13.65 -4.26 21.73
CA PRO A 218 -13.71 -3.72 23.09
C PRO A 218 -12.67 -2.63 23.38
N LYS A 219 -11.43 -2.81 22.89
CA LYS A 219 -10.31 -1.91 23.20
C LYS A 219 -9.67 -1.40 21.91
N ILE A 220 -9.80 -0.09 21.70
CA ILE A 220 -9.22 0.61 20.55
C ILE A 220 -8.17 1.59 21.06
N LEU A 221 -6.95 1.45 20.59
CA LEU A 221 -5.81 2.30 20.93
C LEU A 221 -5.29 2.94 19.64
N GLY A 222 -4.98 4.24 19.70
CA GLY A 222 -4.47 5.01 18.58
C GLY A 222 -3.26 5.84 18.98
N HIS A 223 -2.20 5.82 18.19
CA HIS A 223 -1.06 6.74 18.33
C HIS A 223 -0.86 7.50 17.01
N GLY A 224 -0.93 8.83 17.09
CA GLY A 224 -0.83 9.72 15.94
C GLY A 224 -2.12 10.43 15.55
N LYS A 225 -1.99 11.47 14.71
CA LYS A 225 -3.10 12.34 14.27
C LYS A 225 -4.05 11.60 13.34
N CYS A 226 -3.52 10.86 12.36
CA CYS A 226 -4.31 10.08 11.42
C CYS A 226 -5.12 9.01 12.16
N SER A 227 -4.47 8.26 13.05
CA SER A 227 -5.08 7.21 13.86
C SER A 227 -6.27 7.75 14.64
N LYS A 228 -6.12 8.90 15.32
CA LYS A 228 -7.23 9.55 16.01
C LYS A 228 -8.39 9.88 15.07
N MET A 229 -8.12 10.50 13.92
CA MET A 229 -9.15 10.84 12.94
C MET A 229 -9.89 9.62 12.39
N VAL A 230 -9.16 8.53 12.13
CA VAL A 230 -9.74 7.25 11.68
C VAL A 230 -10.66 6.66 12.75
N ILE A 231 -10.24 6.66 14.03
CA ILE A 231 -11.03 6.15 15.15
C ILE A 231 -12.31 6.97 15.33
N ASP A 232 -12.19 8.29 15.37
CA ASP A 232 -13.32 9.20 15.56
C ASP A 232 -14.36 9.03 14.44
N LEU A 233 -13.90 8.95 13.19
CA LEU A 233 -14.77 8.75 12.04
C LEU A 233 -15.39 7.35 11.99
N MET A 234 -14.63 6.30 12.32
CA MET A 234 -15.14 4.94 12.43
C MET A 234 -16.28 4.86 13.45
N ASN A 235 -16.09 5.46 14.62
CA ASN A 235 -17.11 5.51 15.67
C ASN A 235 -18.36 6.27 15.23
N LEU A 236 -18.21 7.36 14.48
CA LEU A 236 -19.34 8.09 13.89
C LEU A 236 -20.13 7.20 12.91
N ILE A 237 -19.44 6.54 11.98
CA ILE A 237 -20.04 5.63 11.00
C ILE A 237 -20.82 4.49 11.69
N LEU A 238 -20.25 3.93 12.76
CA LEU A 238 -20.89 2.86 13.53
C LEU A 238 -22.12 3.35 14.29
N LYS A 239 -22.10 4.58 14.83
CA LYS A 239 -23.26 5.19 15.52
C LYS A 239 -24.44 5.47 14.59
N GLU A 240 -24.17 5.95 13.37
CA GLU A 240 -25.22 6.23 12.38
C GLU A 240 -25.87 4.96 11.82
N SER A 241 -25.17 3.83 11.93
CA SER A 241 -25.62 2.52 11.46
C SER A 241 -26.36 1.79 12.59
N SER A 242 -27.65 2.05 12.79
CA SER A 242 -28.48 1.44 13.85
C SER A 242 -28.75 -0.08 13.71
N SER A 243 -27.94 -0.79 12.92
CA SER A 243 -28.01 -2.24 12.75
C SER A 243 -27.24 -2.94 13.87
N HIS A 244 -27.98 -3.68 14.71
CA HIS A 244 -27.40 -4.53 15.75
C HIS A 244 -26.52 -5.61 15.08
N SER A 245 -25.23 -5.60 15.35
CA SER A 245 -24.29 -6.60 14.84
C SER A 245 -24.49 -7.93 15.57
N GLY A 246 -25.01 -8.93 14.87
CA GLY A 246 -25.05 -10.34 15.32
C GLY A 246 -23.70 -11.05 15.22
N GLY A 247 -22.59 -10.32 15.34
CA GLY A 247 -21.23 -10.85 15.24
C GLY A 247 -20.78 -11.47 16.57
N SER A 248 -20.05 -12.58 16.51
CA SER A 248 -19.29 -13.10 17.65
C SER A 248 -18.09 -12.20 17.91
N ASP A 249 -17.83 -11.81 19.17
CA ASP A 249 -16.65 -11.03 19.56
C ASP A 249 -15.33 -11.76 19.20
N ARG A 250 -14.83 -11.54 17.99
CA ARG A 250 -13.62 -12.22 17.47
C ARG A 250 -12.34 -11.42 17.69
N ILE A 251 -12.45 -10.10 17.84
CA ILE A 251 -11.31 -9.18 17.93
C ILE A 251 -11.35 -8.50 19.30
N SER A 252 -10.33 -8.75 20.12
CA SER A 252 -10.25 -8.17 21.46
C SER A 252 -9.67 -6.75 21.45
N HIS A 253 -8.73 -6.47 20.56
CA HIS A 253 -7.97 -5.22 20.52
C HIS A 253 -7.77 -4.74 19.08
N LEU A 254 -7.84 -3.42 18.89
CA LEU A 254 -7.41 -2.73 17.69
C LEU A 254 -6.38 -1.68 18.07
N ILE A 255 -5.18 -1.77 17.50
CA ILE A 255 -4.11 -0.80 17.68
C ILE A 255 -3.88 -0.13 16.32
N ILE A 256 -3.99 1.20 16.28
CA ILE A 256 -3.78 2.00 15.07
C ILE A 256 -2.59 2.92 15.32
N LEU A 257 -1.59 2.86 14.44
CA LEU A 257 -0.35 3.60 14.55
C LEU A 257 -0.10 4.36 13.26
N ASP A 258 0.24 5.65 13.37
CA ASP A 258 0.70 6.45 12.25
C ASP A 258 2.13 6.06 11.83
N ARG A 259 2.46 6.23 10.55
CA ARG A 259 3.79 5.85 10.04
C ARG A 259 4.88 6.81 10.46
N ASP A 260 4.52 8.08 10.71
CA ASP A 260 5.42 9.17 11.10
C ASP A 260 5.99 9.03 12.51
N ILE A 261 5.54 8.01 13.26
CA ILE A 261 6.13 7.61 14.55
C ILE A 261 7.49 6.93 14.36
N ASP A 262 7.71 6.25 13.24
CA ASP A 262 8.89 5.41 13.04
C ASP A 262 9.29 5.41 11.55
N TYR A 263 9.89 6.50 11.08
CA TYR A 263 10.43 6.49 9.71
C TYR A 263 11.73 5.68 9.60
N VAL A 264 12.45 5.50 10.71
CA VAL A 264 13.71 4.74 10.78
C VAL A 264 13.55 3.35 10.17
N SER A 265 12.51 2.61 10.57
CA SER A 265 12.25 1.26 10.05
C SER A 265 12.04 1.20 8.53
N VAL A 266 11.68 2.32 7.90
CA VAL A 266 11.43 2.42 6.45
C VAL A 266 12.72 2.74 5.68
N PHE A 267 13.67 3.43 6.32
CA PHE A 267 14.93 3.81 5.68
C PHE A 267 15.99 2.72 5.76
N LEU A 268 15.99 1.90 6.80
CA LEU A 268 16.93 0.78 6.97
C LEU A 268 16.72 -0.32 5.93
N SER A 269 17.80 -0.99 5.55
CA SER A 269 17.75 -2.17 4.69
C SER A 269 17.07 -3.35 5.39
N GLN A 270 16.05 -3.93 4.76
CA GLN A 270 15.29 -5.05 5.33
C GLN A 270 16.09 -6.36 5.27
N LEU A 271 16.28 -7.08 6.39
CA LEU A 271 17.17 -8.25 6.45
C LEU A 271 16.47 -9.62 6.57
N THR A 272 15.14 -9.67 6.49
CA THR A 272 14.39 -10.92 6.34
C THR A 272 14.43 -11.43 4.89
N TYR A 273 14.06 -12.69 4.64
CA TYR A 273 13.99 -13.20 3.27
C TYR A 273 12.99 -12.42 2.40
N GLU A 274 11.76 -12.23 2.90
CA GLU A 274 10.73 -11.48 2.17
C GLU A 274 11.12 -10.01 1.98
N GLY A 275 11.73 -9.38 2.99
CA GLY A 275 12.25 -8.02 2.86
C GLY A 275 13.35 -7.91 1.82
N MET A 276 14.24 -8.91 1.73
CA MET A 276 15.27 -8.98 0.70
C MET A 276 14.70 -9.23 -0.70
N LEU A 277 13.61 -10.00 -0.82
CA LEU A 277 12.91 -10.10 -2.10
C LEU A 277 12.34 -8.76 -2.54
N ASP A 278 11.79 -7.98 -1.60
CA ASP A 278 11.25 -6.65 -1.89
C ASP A 278 12.34 -5.64 -2.28
N GLU A 279 13.45 -5.59 -1.54
CA GLU A 279 14.58 -4.68 -1.82
C GLU A 279 15.20 -4.91 -3.21
N PHE A 280 15.31 -6.18 -3.66
CA PHE A 280 15.99 -6.52 -4.92
C PHE A 280 15.06 -6.67 -6.12
N PHE A 281 13.82 -7.12 -5.93
CA PHE A 281 12.90 -7.42 -7.02
C PHE A 281 11.60 -6.62 -6.98
N GLY A 282 11.25 -6.07 -5.81
CA GLY A 282 9.99 -5.37 -5.57
C GLY A 282 8.80 -6.33 -5.43
N ILE A 283 8.02 -6.13 -4.37
CA ILE A 283 6.75 -6.80 -4.13
C ILE A 283 5.61 -5.79 -4.33
N ASN A 284 4.63 -6.16 -5.14
CA ASN A 284 3.45 -5.33 -5.38
C ASN A 284 2.18 -6.14 -5.21
N SER A 285 1.36 -5.78 -4.22
CA SER A 285 0.16 -6.52 -3.81
C SER A 285 0.45 -8.02 -3.63
N GLY A 286 1.46 -8.36 -2.81
CA GLY A 286 1.87 -9.76 -2.56
C GLY A 286 2.39 -10.51 -3.79
N ARG A 287 2.82 -9.82 -4.84
CA ARG A 287 3.35 -10.43 -6.07
C ARG A 287 4.75 -9.95 -6.37
N ILE A 288 5.53 -10.86 -6.92
CA ILE A 288 6.88 -10.63 -7.40
C ILE A 288 7.00 -11.06 -8.85
N LEU A 289 7.85 -10.37 -9.61
CA LEU A 289 8.15 -10.70 -11.00
C LEU A 289 9.62 -11.07 -11.12
N PHE A 290 9.91 -12.37 -11.01
CA PHE A 290 11.27 -12.86 -11.07
C PHE A 290 11.85 -12.76 -12.49
N PRO A 291 13.07 -12.22 -12.62
CA PRO A 291 13.72 -12.07 -13.92
C PRO A 291 14.38 -13.39 -14.36
N LYS A 292 14.99 -13.40 -15.55
CA LYS A 292 15.60 -14.61 -16.14
C LYS A 292 16.76 -15.14 -15.30
N GLU A 293 17.45 -14.26 -14.58
CA GLU A 293 18.60 -14.59 -13.74
C GLU A 293 18.20 -15.50 -12.57
N VAL A 294 16.95 -15.37 -12.10
CA VAL A 294 16.39 -16.22 -11.04
C VAL A 294 15.84 -17.52 -11.59
N THR A 295 15.20 -17.49 -12.77
CA THR A 295 14.41 -18.63 -13.26
C THR A 295 15.13 -19.49 -14.31
N GLY A 296 16.20 -18.96 -14.92
CA GLY A 296 16.87 -19.55 -16.08
C GLY A 296 16.04 -19.52 -17.37
N LYS A 297 14.90 -18.81 -17.40
CA LYS A 297 13.97 -18.76 -18.54
C LYS A 297 13.87 -17.34 -19.10
N ASP A 298 13.69 -17.23 -20.42
CA ASP A 298 13.58 -15.92 -21.09
C ASP A 298 12.36 -15.11 -20.64
N GLU A 299 11.27 -15.78 -20.25
CA GLU A 299 10.06 -15.13 -19.74
C GLU A 299 10.15 -14.89 -18.23
N LYS A 300 9.77 -13.67 -17.81
CA LYS A 300 9.67 -13.33 -16.39
C LYS A 300 8.58 -14.16 -15.71
N LEU A 301 8.89 -14.75 -14.57
CA LEU A 301 7.95 -15.56 -13.81
C LEU A 301 7.23 -14.69 -12.78
N LYS A 302 5.90 -14.59 -12.92
CA LYS A 302 5.04 -13.93 -11.94
C LYS A 302 4.65 -14.92 -10.84
N VAL A 303 4.97 -14.60 -9.60
CA VAL A 303 4.67 -15.44 -8.41
C VAL A 303 3.84 -14.64 -7.41
N ILE A 304 2.86 -15.29 -6.78
CA ILE A 304 2.15 -14.75 -5.61
C ILE A 304 2.85 -15.28 -4.37
N LEU A 305 3.30 -14.37 -3.51
CA LEU A 305 3.98 -14.67 -2.25
C LEU A 305 2.96 -14.63 -1.12
N ASN A 306 2.61 -15.79 -0.56
CA ASN A 306 1.75 -15.91 0.61
C ASN A 306 1.96 -17.27 1.31
N SER A 307 1.27 -17.47 2.43
CA SER A 307 1.38 -18.70 3.23
C SER A 307 0.87 -19.98 2.57
N SER A 308 0.29 -19.92 1.37
CA SER A 308 -0.12 -21.12 0.61
C SER A 308 1.08 -21.87 0.01
N ASP A 309 2.20 -21.17 -0.22
CA ASP A 309 3.46 -21.81 -0.55
C ASP A 309 4.17 -22.25 0.74
N VAL A 310 4.25 -23.56 0.95
CA VAL A 310 4.83 -24.16 2.16
C VAL A 310 6.31 -23.80 2.32
N VAL A 311 7.08 -23.77 1.22
CA VAL A 311 8.52 -23.46 1.26
C VAL A 311 8.68 -21.98 1.61
N PHE A 312 7.96 -21.09 0.93
CA PHE A 312 8.03 -19.66 1.20
C PHE A 312 7.59 -19.32 2.63
N ASN A 313 6.49 -19.91 3.10
CA ASN A 313 5.97 -19.69 4.45
C ASN A 313 6.98 -20.07 5.55
N GLU A 314 7.81 -21.09 5.30
CA GLU A 314 8.83 -21.53 6.25
C GLU A 314 10.04 -20.57 6.33
N ILE A 315 10.38 -19.89 5.24
CA ILE A 315 11.63 -19.10 5.14
C ILE A 315 11.42 -17.58 5.14
N ARG A 316 10.21 -17.08 4.80
CA ARG A 316 9.94 -15.65 4.54
C ARG A 316 10.38 -14.70 5.66
N ASN A 317 10.21 -15.14 6.90
CA ASN A 317 10.46 -14.34 8.09
C ASN A 317 11.85 -14.59 8.70
N ASN A 318 12.68 -15.47 8.12
CA ASN A 318 14.00 -15.77 8.64
C ASN A 318 15.01 -14.70 8.24
N TYR A 319 16.03 -14.50 9.08
CA TYR A 319 17.17 -13.66 8.75
C TYR A 319 17.90 -14.21 7.51
N PHE A 320 18.12 -13.36 6.52
CA PHE A 320 18.54 -13.76 5.18
C PHE A 320 19.78 -14.65 5.15
N ALA A 321 20.79 -14.36 5.99
CA ALA A 321 22.04 -15.12 6.01
C ALA A 321 21.84 -16.61 6.37
N SER A 322 20.74 -16.97 7.03
CA SER A 322 20.41 -18.36 7.37
C SER A 322 19.62 -19.10 6.28
N VAL A 323 18.98 -18.37 5.36
CA VAL A 323 17.97 -18.91 4.45
C VAL A 323 18.56 -19.90 3.45
N PHE A 324 19.75 -19.62 2.91
CA PHE A 324 20.40 -20.55 1.96
C PHE A 324 20.67 -21.93 2.58
N GLY A 325 21.05 -21.95 3.86
CA GLY A 325 21.20 -23.20 4.62
C GLY A 325 19.88 -23.95 4.76
N LEU A 326 18.81 -23.24 5.13
CA LEU A 326 17.45 -23.80 5.28
C LEU A 326 16.92 -24.37 3.95
N LEU A 327 17.08 -23.64 2.85
CA LEU A 327 16.68 -24.10 1.52
C LEU A 327 17.41 -25.38 1.11
N ARG A 328 18.72 -25.46 1.37
CA ARG A 328 19.51 -26.67 1.08
C ARG A 328 19.04 -27.86 1.92
N ASP A 329 18.75 -27.65 3.19
CA ASP A 329 18.28 -28.71 4.07
C ASP A 329 16.87 -29.17 3.65
N LYS A 330 16.01 -28.22 3.23
CA LYS A 330 14.71 -28.50 2.63
C LYS A 330 14.82 -29.29 1.33
N ALA A 331 15.81 -28.99 0.49
CA ALA A 331 16.06 -29.74 -0.74
C ALA A 331 16.36 -31.22 -0.47
N LYS A 332 17.18 -31.50 0.55
CA LYS A 332 17.50 -32.86 0.98
C LYS A 332 16.27 -33.58 1.57
N GLU A 333 15.48 -32.88 2.38
CA GLU A 333 14.21 -33.40 2.94
C GLU A 333 13.22 -33.75 1.83
N LEU A 334 13.07 -32.88 0.84
CA LEU A 334 12.12 -33.07 -0.26
C LEU A 334 12.55 -34.23 -1.17
N GLN A 335 13.86 -34.38 -1.42
CA GLN A 335 14.41 -35.49 -2.21
C GLN A 335 14.18 -36.84 -1.53
N SER A 336 14.37 -36.93 -0.21
CA SER A 336 14.10 -38.17 0.53
C SER A 336 12.61 -38.51 0.54
N LYS A 337 11.74 -37.50 0.70
CA LYS A 337 10.28 -37.65 0.56
C LYS A 337 9.91 -38.16 -0.83
N GLU A 338 10.46 -37.59 -1.91
CA GLU A 338 10.16 -38.02 -3.28
C GLU A 338 10.51 -39.51 -3.49
N GLN A 339 11.66 -39.96 -2.97
CA GLN A 339 12.08 -41.35 -3.05
C GLN A 339 11.15 -42.28 -2.25
N GLN A 340 10.71 -41.85 -1.05
CA GLN A 340 9.72 -42.58 -0.26
C GLN A 340 8.34 -42.63 -0.95
N THR A 341 7.92 -41.56 -1.59
CA THR A 341 6.67 -41.52 -2.37
C THR A 341 6.73 -42.50 -3.55
N LYS A 342 7.88 -42.57 -4.25
CA LYS A 342 8.11 -43.53 -5.35
C LYS A 342 8.10 -44.99 -4.87
N SER A 343 8.74 -45.28 -3.73
CA SER A 343 8.73 -46.64 -3.17
C SER A 343 7.33 -47.06 -2.69
N THR A 344 6.59 -46.16 -2.05
CA THR A 344 5.22 -46.41 -1.59
C THR A 344 4.28 -46.68 -2.77
N LEU A 345 4.41 -45.90 -3.86
CA LEU A 345 3.67 -46.12 -5.12
C LEU A 345 3.89 -47.51 -5.71
N SER A 346 5.10 -48.05 -5.58
CA SER A 346 5.46 -49.39 -6.08
C SER A 346 4.79 -50.51 -5.27
N SER A 347 4.22 -50.20 -4.10
CA SER A 347 3.61 -51.14 -3.15
C SER A 347 2.08 -51.04 -3.04
N MET A 348 1.44 -50.10 -3.72
CA MET A 348 0.01 -49.80 -3.57
C MET A 348 -0.90 -50.53 -4.57
N ASN A 349 -2.16 -50.72 -4.17
CA ASN A 349 -3.21 -51.29 -5.03
C ASN A 349 -3.76 -50.25 -6.02
N ILE A 350 -4.22 -50.69 -7.20
CA ILE A 350 -4.52 -49.82 -8.37
C ILE A 350 -5.53 -48.69 -8.07
N GLY A 351 -6.49 -48.90 -7.15
CA GLY A 351 -7.50 -47.90 -6.78
C GLY A 351 -6.95 -46.73 -5.94
N ASP A 352 -5.94 -47.00 -5.11
CA ASP A 352 -5.35 -46.01 -4.19
C ASP A 352 -4.25 -45.18 -4.86
N ILE A 353 -3.59 -45.75 -5.88
CA ILE A 353 -2.58 -45.06 -6.70
C ILE A 353 -3.15 -43.78 -7.31
N LYS A 354 -4.39 -43.80 -7.83
CA LYS A 354 -4.95 -42.64 -8.53
C LYS A 354 -5.15 -41.43 -7.62
N LYS A 355 -5.63 -41.64 -6.38
CA LYS A 355 -5.80 -40.58 -5.38
C LYS A 355 -4.47 -40.09 -4.83
N PHE A 356 -3.55 -41.02 -4.55
CA PHE A 356 -2.21 -40.70 -4.03
C PHE A 356 -1.36 -39.92 -5.04
N VAL A 357 -1.38 -40.30 -6.32
CA VAL A 357 -0.68 -39.56 -7.40
C VAL A 357 -1.27 -38.17 -7.62
N SER A 358 -2.59 -38.00 -7.50
CA SER A 358 -3.21 -36.70 -7.76
C SER A 358 -2.90 -35.65 -6.69
N GLU A 359 -2.65 -36.07 -5.45
CA GLU A 359 -2.48 -35.15 -4.31
C GLU A 359 -1.00 -35.04 -3.89
N GLU A 360 -0.37 -36.15 -3.49
CA GLU A 360 0.98 -36.14 -2.91
C GLU A 360 2.06 -35.81 -3.96
N MET A 361 2.02 -36.44 -5.13
CA MET A 361 2.99 -36.15 -6.20
C MET A 361 2.86 -34.72 -6.76
N LYS A 362 1.63 -34.18 -6.79
CA LYS A 362 1.40 -32.80 -7.22
C LYS A 362 1.97 -31.81 -6.20
N ASN A 363 1.77 -32.06 -4.91
CA ASN A 363 2.33 -31.27 -3.83
C ASN A 363 3.87 -31.28 -3.83
N VAL A 364 4.49 -32.47 -3.94
CA VAL A 364 5.96 -32.60 -4.00
C VAL A 364 6.53 -31.84 -5.20
N ARG A 365 5.93 -31.98 -6.40
CA ARG A 365 6.36 -31.22 -7.60
C ARG A 365 6.21 -29.72 -7.44
N GLN A 366 5.13 -29.26 -6.81
CA GLN A 366 4.90 -27.85 -6.53
C GLN A 366 5.99 -27.31 -5.59
N GLN A 367 6.32 -28.03 -4.53
CA GLN A 367 7.39 -27.66 -3.59
C GLN A 367 8.77 -27.65 -4.28
N HIS A 368 9.07 -28.61 -5.17
CA HIS A 368 10.32 -28.56 -5.96
C HIS A 368 10.41 -27.32 -6.85
N THR A 369 9.29 -26.96 -7.49
CA THR A 369 9.22 -25.76 -8.34
C THR A 369 9.44 -24.49 -7.52
N SER A 370 8.76 -24.37 -6.38
CA SER A 370 8.92 -23.26 -5.44
C SER A 370 10.36 -23.17 -4.91
N LEU A 371 10.90 -24.29 -4.45
CA LEU A 371 12.26 -24.37 -3.92
C LEU A 371 13.30 -23.94 -4.95
N SER A 372 13.16 -24.38 -6.21
CA SER A 372 14.05 -24.00 -7.29
C SER A 372 14.05 -22.47 -7.53
N VAL A 373 12.87 -21.85 -7.53
CA VAL A 373 12.73 -20.39 -7.67
C VAL A 373 13.37 -19.66 -6.49
N HIS A 374 13.14 -20.12 -5.26
CA HIS A 374 13.69 -19.46 -4.07
C HIS A 374 15.21 -19.63 -3.93
N ILE A 375 15.78 -20.75 -4.36
CA ILE A 375 17.23 -20.94 -4.47
C ILE A 375 17.81 -19.95 -5.49
N GLY A 376 17.26 -19.88 -6.70
CA GLY A 376 17.72 -18.94 -7.72
C GLY A 376 17.63 -17.48 -7.25
N ALA A 377 16.56 -17.12 -6.54
CA ALA A 377 16.42 -15.78 -5.96
C ALA A 377 17.49 -15.50 -4.90
N CYS A 378 17.77 -16.47 -4.02
CA CYS A 378 18.86 -16.35 -3.05
C CYS A 378 20.23 -16.19 -3.70
N GLU A 379 20.53 -16.95 -4.75
CA GLU A 379 21.80 -16.87 -5.48
C GLU A 379 22.00 -15.50 -6.12
N VAL A 380 20.97 -14.97 -6.80
CA VAL A 380 21.01 -13.62 -7.37
C VAL A 380 21.27 -12.57 -6.29
N ILE A 381 20.52 -12.61 -5.17
CA ILE A 381 20.70 -11.65 -4.07
C ILE A 381 22.11 -11.75 -3.47
N LEU A 382 22.64 -12.96 -3.27
CA LEU A 382 23.97 -13.16 -2.70
C LEU A 382 25.07 -12.59 -3.62
N ASN A 383 24.97 -12.82 -4.92
CA ASN A 383 25.94 -12.32 -5.90
C ASN A 383 25.90 -10.78 -6.00
N THR A 384 24.71 -10.18 -6.03
CA THR A 384 24.60 -8.71 -6.07
C THR A 384 25.09 -8.07 -4.77
N LYS A 385 24.78 -8.66 -3.60
CA LYS A 385 25.29 -8.16 -2.31
C LYS A 385 26.81 -8.12 -2.21
N THR A 386 27.49 -9.08 -2.83
CA THR A 386 28.96 -9.10 -2.84
C THR A 386 29.56 -8.03 -3.74
N GLU A 387 28.83 -7.60 -4.78
CA GLU A 387 29.30 -6.58 -5.73
C GLU A 387 29.08 -5.14 -5.23
N GLU A 388 28.02 -4.88 -4.46
CA GLU A 388 27.63 -3.52 -4.04
C GLU A 388 28.14 -3.08 -2.65
N ASN A 389 29.15 -3.74 -2.07
CA ASN A 389 29.63 -3.47 -0.70
C ASN A 389 28.47 -3.40 0.33
N PHE A 390 27.47 -4.29 0.22
CA PHE A 390 26.27 -4.26 1.07
C PHE A 390 26.58 -4.30 2.56
N GLN A 391 27.67 -4.96 2.96
CA GLN A 391 28.14 -4.99 4.36
C GLN A 391 28.60 -3.63 4.86
N ASP A 392 29.27 -2.83 4.02
CA ASP A 392 29.67 -1.48 4.38
C ASP A 392 28.44 -0.61 4.60
N ARG A 393 27.41 -0.75 3.74
CA ARG A 393 26.15 -0.05 3.92
C ARG A 393 25.49 -0.40 5.26
N LEU A 394 25.40 -1.68 5.62
CA LEU A 394 24.81 -2.10 6.90
C LEU A 394 25.61 -1.56 8.10
N ARG A 395 26.93 -1.54 8.01
CA ARG A 395 27.81 -0.92 9.01
C ARG A 395 27.49 0.57 9.15
N ILE A 396 27.36 1.30 8.04
CA ILE A 396 27.02 2.73 8.04
C ILE A 396 25.62 2.97 8.60
N GLU A 397 24.63 2.17 8.23
CA GLU A 397 23.28 2.25 8.80
C GLU A 397 23.31 2.07 10.33
N HIS A 398 24.11 1.12 10.84
CA HIS A 398 24.30 0.90 12.27
C HIS A 398 24.99 2.09 12.97
N ASP A 399 26.10 2.56 12.41
CA ASP A 399 26.85 3.71 12.96
C ASP A 399 25.96 4.97 13.03
N ILE A 400 25.09 5.19 12.03
CA ILE A 400 24.12 6.30 12.04
C ILE A 400 23.12 6.15 13.20
N LEU A 401 22.57 4.95 13.42
CA LEU A 401 21.60 4.70 14.50
C LEU A 401 22.21 4.88 15.89
N GLU A 402 23.47 4.46 16.06
CA GLU A 402 24.20 4.61 17.32
C GLU A 402 24.79 6.02 17.52
N GLY A 403 24.75 6.87 16.49
CA GLY A 403 25.37 8.19 16.52
C GLY A 403 26.91 8.14 16.55
N GLN A 404 27.50 7.06 16.03
CA GLN A 404 28.94 6.82 15.99
C GLN A 404 29.50 7.12 14.60
N ASN A 405 30.81 7.40 14.53
CA ASN A 405 31.55 7.61 13.27
C ASN A 405 30.86 8.55 12.25
N LEU A 406 30.09 9.54 12.70
CA LEU A 406 29.20 10.34 11.85
C LEU A 406 29.89 10.99 10.65
N ARG A 407 31.16 11.37 10.80
CA ARG A 407 31.97 11.90 9.69
C ARG A 407 32.20 10.86 8.59
N GLU A 408 32.49 9.61 8.96
CA GLU A 408 32.60 8.50 8.02
C GLU A 408 31.23 8.20 7.37
N CYS A 409 30.14 8.25 8.15
CA CYS A 409 28.78 8.11 7.62
C CYS A 409 28.47 9.17 6.55
N VAL A 410 28.75 10.45 6.82
CA VAL A 410 28.56 11.54 5.85
C VAL A 410 29.45 11.32 4.62
N THR A 411 30.73 10.97 4.82
CA THR A 411 31.67 10.71 3.72
C THR A 411 31.18 9.54 2.83
N TYR A 412 30.65 8.47 3.44
CA TYR A 412 30.08 7.35 2.70
C TYR A 412 28.87 7.77 1.86
N VAL A 413 28.00 8.62 2.40
CA VAL A 413 26.86 9.17 1.64
C VAL A 413 27.32 10.05 0.48
N GLU A 414 28.34 10.89 0.70
CA GLU A 414 28.96 11.66 -0.39
C GLU A 414 29.54 10.75 -1.47
N ASP A 415 30.24 9.68 -1.09
CA ASP A 415 30.77 8.70 -2.02
C ASP A 415 29.67 8.01 -2.84
N CYS A 416 28.56 7.62 -2.23
CA CYS A 416 27.39 7.06 -2.93
C CYS A 416 26.84 8.05 -3.98
N ILE A 417 26.73 9.33 -3.61
CA ILE A 417 26.26 10.38 -4.52
C ILE A 417 27.24 10.57 -5.67
N ASN A 418 28.54 10.61 -5.37
CA ASN A 418 29.61 10.84 -6.34
C ASN A 418 29.78 9.68 -7.32
N LYS A 419 29.59 8.44 -6.86
CA LYS A 419 29.59 7.22 -7.68
C LYS A 419 28.32 7.04 -8.52
N GLN A 420 27.29 7.86 -8.28
CA GLN A 420 25.97 7.73 -8.88
C GLN A 420 25.28 6.39 -8.58
N ASP A 421 25.44 5.89 -7.35
CA ASP A 421 24.64 4.77 -6.86
C ASP A 421 23.14 5.09 -7.04
N PRO A 422 22.25 4.09 -7.15
CA PRO A 422 20.81 4.34 -7.31
C PRO A 422 20.31 5.39 -6.31
N TYR A 423 19.73 6.49 -6.82
CA TYR A 423 19.36 7.64 -5.99
C TYR A 423 18.55 7.31 -4.72
N PRO A 424 17.65 6.28 -4.68
CA PRO A 424 16.94 5.95 -3.45
C PRO A 424 17.88 5.48 -2.35
N SER A 425 18.98 4.79 -2.67
CA SER A 425 19.97 4.31 -1.69
C SER A 425 20.63 5.48 -0.98
N ALA A 426 21.19 6.44 -1.73
CA ALA A 426 21.80 7.63 -1.16
C ALA A 426 20.77 8.49 -0.40
N LEU A 427 19.57 8.66 -0.96
CA LEU A 427 18.52 9.48 -0.34
C LEU A 427 18.01 8.87 0.98
N ARG A 428 17.89 7.54 1.08
CA ARG A 428 17.52 6.84 2.33
C ARG A 428 18.55 7.10 3.43
N LEU A 429 19.84 7.04 3.11
CA LEU A 429 20.91 7.33 4.07
C LEU A 429 20.93 8.80 4.50
N MET A 430 20.70 9.73 3.57
CA MET A 430 20.52 11.15 3.90
C MET A 430 19.34 11.36 4.87
N CYS A 431 18.20 10.70 4.63
CA CYS A 431 17.04 10.77 5.53
C CYS A 431 17.34 10.14 6.89
N LEU A 432 18.04 8.99 6.91
CA LEU A 432 18.41 8.30 8.13
C LEU A 432 19.37 9.14 9.00
N LEU A 433 20.37 9.79 8.38
CA LEU A 433 21.27 10.73 9.05
C LEU A 433 20.49 11.89 9.67
N SER A 434 19.55 12.48 8.93
CA SER A 434 18.73 13.58 9.42
C SER A 434 17.84 13.15 10.58
N ILE A 435 17.15 12.02 10.48
CA ILE A 435 16.23 11.57 11.55
C ILE A 435 16.99 11.19 12.82
N SER A 436 18.14 10.54 12.69
CA SER A 436 18.92 10.07 13.84
C SER A 436 19.57 11.21 14.63
N GLN A 437 19.72 12.38 14.01
CA GLN A 437 20.38 13.57 14.58
C GLN A 437 19.42 14.75 14.80
N ASP A 438 18.12 14.56 14.63
CA ASP A 438 17.10 15.64 14.69
C ASP A 438 17.40 16.81 13.72
N GLY A 439 17.81 16.44 12.51
CA GLY A 439 18.28 17.32 11.45
C GLY A 439 19.77 17.16 11.18
N LEU A 440 20.20 17.67 10.02
CA LEU A 440 21.62 17.80 9.65
C LEU A 440 22.13 19.20 9.99
N LEU A 441 23.43 19.36 10.22
CA LEU A 441 24.04 20.69 10.31
C LEU A 441 23.76 21.45 9.00
N SER A 442 23.50 22.76 9.05
CA SER A 442 23.17 23.54 7.85
C SER A 442 24.22 23.38 6.73
N SER A 443 25.50 23.34 7.09
CA SER A 443 26.58 23.11 6.12
C SER A 443 26.54 21.71 5.48
N GLU A 444 26.20 20.68 6.26
CA GLU A 444 26.09 19.30 5.76
C GLU A 444 24.85 19.14 4.88
N TYR A 445 23.71 19.71 5.31
CA TYR A 445 22.48 19.73 4.53
C TYR A 445 22.72 20.42 3.17
N GLU A 446 23.28 21.63 3.17
CA GLU A 446 23.56 22.38 1.96
C GLU A 446 24.52 21.63 1.04
N SER A 447 25.59 21.04 1.60
CA SER A 447 26.56 20.24 0.85
C SER A 447 25.90 19.02 0.20
N LEU A 448 25.28 18.14 0.99
CA LEU A 448 24.69 16.90 0.50
C LEU A 448 23.54 17.16 -0.47
N ALA A 449 22.67 18.14 -0.17
CA ALA A 449 21.57 18.49 -1.05
C ALA A 449 22.07 19.05 -2.39
N THR A 450 23.17 19.82 -2.37
CA THR A 450 23.80 20.35 -3.60
C THR A 450 24.43 19.24 -4.43
N GLN A 451 25.24 18.39 -3.82
CA GLN A 451 25.86 17.23 -4.47
C GLN A 451 24.78 16.31 -5.07
N PHE A 452 23.73 16.00 -4.31
CA PHE A 452 22.62 15.16 -4.78
C PHE A 452 21.94 15.72 -6.03
N ARG A 453 21.65 17.03 -6.05
CA ARG A 453 21.03 17.69 -7.21
C ARG A 453 21.96 17.74 -8.42
N GLN A 454 23.26 17.93 -8.20
CA GLN A 454 24.25 17.96 -9.27
C GLN A 454 24.46 16.57 -9.88
N SER A 455 24.49 15.53 -9.03
CA SER A 455 24.71 14.15 -9.46
C SER A 455 23.49 13.52 -10.13
N TYR A 456 22.29 13.66 -9.56
CA TYR A 456 21.07 12.98 -10.04
C TYR A 456 20.12 13.90 -10.84
N GLY A 457 20.31 15.22 -10.75
CA GLY A 457 19.59 16.23 -11.53
C GLY A 457 18.60 17.09 -10.73
N CYS A 458 18.35 18.30 -11.25
CA CYS A 458 17.51 19.32 -10.62
C CYS A 458 16.03 18.93 -10.46
N LYS A 459 15.56 17.88 -11.17
CA LYS A 459 14.19 17.33 -11.01
C LYS A 459 13.89 16.93 -9.54
N TYR A 460 14.92 16.57 -8.78
CA TYR A 460 14.79 16.16 -7.39
C TYR A 460 14.71 17.31 -6.38
N VAL A 461 14.78 18.58 -6.82
CA VAL A 461 14.48 19.74 -5.94
C VAL A 461 13.11 19.56 -5.29
N SER A 462 12.12 19.14 -6.07
CA SER A 462 10.77 18.88 -5.55
C SER A 462 10.73 17.73 -4.54
N THR A 463 11.59 16.72 -4.69
CA THR A 463 11.70 15.60 -3.75
C THR A 463 12.31 16.05 -2.43
N LEU A 464 13.42 16.78 -2.46
CA LEU A 464 14.07 17.32 -1.26
C LEU A 464 13.15 18.27 -0.49
N TYR A 465 12.44 19.16 -1.20
CA TYR A 465 11.43 20.03 -0.60
C TYR A 465 10.31 19.23 0.09
N LYS A 466 9.82 18.15 -0.52
CA LYS A 466 8.78 17.30 0.10
C LYS A 466 9.28 16.59 1.35
N LEU A 467 10.51 16.08 1.35
CA LEU A 467 11.12 15.45 2.52
C LEU A 467 11.35 16.45 3.66
N ASN A 468 11.77 17.67 3.32
CA ASN A 468 11.89 18.76 4.28
C ASN A 468 10.52 19.12 4.88
N LYS A 469 9.48 19.27 4.04
CA LYS A 469 8.10 19.53 4.49
C LYS A 469 7.55 18.42 5.39
N LEU A 470 7.97 17.17 5.18
CA LEU A 470 7.60 16.03 6.02
C LEU A 470 8.39 15.96 7.33
N GLY A 471 9.40 16.81 7.54
CA GLY A 471 10.28 16.73 8.71
C GLY A 471 11.29 15.59 8.66
N ILE A 472 11.49 14.96 7.50
CA ILE A 472 12.36 13.79 7.33
C ILE A 472 13.80 14.19 7.02
N LEU A 473 13.99 15.20 6.17
CA LEU A 473 15.30 15.69 5.74
C LEU A 473 15.35 17.20 5.95
N VAL A 474 15.85 17.61 7.11
CA VAL A 474 15.79 18.98 7.61
C VAL A 474 17.15 19.45 8.13
N GLU A 475 17.32 20.77 8.20
CA GLU A 475 18.40 21.38 8.95
C GLU A 475 18.07 21.35 10.45
N GLN A 476 19.08 21.20 11.30
CA GLN A 476 18.94 21.26 12.75
C GLN A 476 18.41 22.64 13.17
N ALA A 477 17.37 22.64 14.00
CA ALA A 477 16.88 23.88 14.60
C ALA A 477 17.90 24.40 15.64
N PRO A 478 18.15 25.72 15.72
CA PRO A 478 18.97 26.29 16.77
C PRO A 478 18.27 26.15 18.14
N LEU A 479 18.66 25.11 18.90
CA LEU A 479 18.34 24.81 20.30
C LEU A 479 16.86 24.52 20.65
N TYR A 480 16.50 23.23 20.78
CA TYR A 480 16.11 22.55 22.04
C TYR A 480 16.41 21.06 21.85
N HIS A 481 17.57 20.61 22.33
CA HIS A 481 17.99 19.22 22.24
C HIS A 481 17.12 18.37 23.18
N LEU A 482 15.96 17.91 22.71
CA LEU A 482 15.46 16.60 23.11
C LEU A 482 16.01 15.65 22.08
N VAL A 483 17.13 15.02 22.42
CA VAL A 483 17.49 13.73 21.82
C VAL A 483 16.26 12.84 22.06
N LEU A 484 15.35 12.76 21.09
CA LEU A 484 14.61 11.53 20.93
C LEU A 484 15.70 10.53 20.60
N GLN A 485 16.19 9.84 21.62
CA GLN A 485 16.90 8.58 21.42
C GLN A 485 15.87 7.72 20.70
N GLY A 486 15.93 7.73 19.37
CA GLY A 486 14.97 7.13 18.44
C GLY A 486 15.08 5.60 18.42
N GLY A 487 15.36 5.02 19.58
CA GLY A 487 15.41 3.60 19.83
C GLY A 487 15.16 3.39 21.31
N ILE A 488 14.17 2.58 21.64
CA ILE A 488 14.19 1.89 22.93
C ILE A 488 15.52 1.11 22.95
N PRO A 489 16.35 1.24 23.99
CA PRO A 489 17.63 0.55 24.07
C PRO A 489 17.43 -0.92 23.74
N ILE A 490 18.16 -1.39 22.73
CA ILE A 490 18.24 -2.80 22.40
C ILE A 490 18.92 -3.48 23.58
N GLU A 491 18.48 -4.67 23.95
CA GLU A 491 19.17 -5.46 24.97
C GLU A 491 20.65 -5.59 24.56
N GLU A 492 21.58 -5.25 25.46
CA GLU A 492 23.03 -5.22 25.20
C GLU A 492 23.61 -6.61 24.80
N GLU A 493 22.81 -7.68 24.91
CA GLU A 493 23.20 -9.04 24.52
C GLU A 493 22.88 -9.31 23.05
N GLY A 494 23.90 -9.74 22.29
CA GLY A 494 23.78 -10.01 20.86
C GLY A 494 22.63 -10.94 20.49
N VAL A 495 21.80 -10.49 19.55
CA VAL A 495 20.57 -11.19 19.12
C VAL A 495 20.91 -12.46 18.34
N ASN A 496 20.34 -13.60 18.73
CA ASN A 496 20.49 -14.84 17.98
C ASN A 496 19.69 -14.82 16.67
N LEU A 497 20.35 -14.49 15.55
CA LEU A 497 19.68 -14.35 14.25
C LEU A 497 19.11 -15.66 13.67
N LYS A 498 19.56 -16.83 14.16
CA LYS A 498 19.03 -18.14 13.71
C LYS A 498 17.78 -18.55 14.49
N LYS A 499 17.71 -18.17 15.75
CA LYS A 499 16.58 -18.44 16.66
C LYS A 499 16.30 -17.16 17.44
N PRO A 500 15.67 -16.17 16.79
CA PRO A 500 15.51 -14.85 17.37
C PRO A 500 14.56 -14.89 18.56
N THR A 501 14.97 -14.25 19.65
CA THR A 501 14.16 -14.00 20.84
C THR A 501 13.56 -12.59 20.85
N ASP A 502 14.08 -11.72 19.99
CA ASP A 502 13.73 -10.31 19.93
C ASP A 502 13.46 -9.87 18.48
N MET A 503 12.53 -8.93 18.29
CA MET A 503 12.12 -8.45 16.96
C MET A 503 13.21 -7.70 16.20
N SER A 504 14.26 -7.21 16.85
CA SER A 504 15.38 -6.53 16.20
C SER A 504 16.15 -7.39 15.20
N TYR A 505 15.98 -8.72 15.24
CA TYR A 505 16.59 -9.64 14.28
C TYR A 505 16.23 -9.30 12.82
N VAL A 506 15.09 -8.65 12.56
CA VAL A 506 14.66 -8.24 11.22
C VAL A 506 15.59 -7.19 10.59
N PHE A 507 16.36 -6.49 11.43
CA PHE A 507 17.45 -5.57 11.06
C PHE A 507 18.81 -6.06 11.58
N GLY A 508 18.96 -7.36 11.85
CA GLY A 508 20.25 -7.92 12.25
C GLY A 508 20.66 -7.57 13.69
N GLY A 509 19.73 -7.08 14.51
CA GLY A 509 19.98 -6.68 15.89
C GLY A 509 20.31 -5.19 16.08
N SER A 510 20.48 -4.42 15.00
CA SER A 510 20.81 -2.98 15.07
C SER A 510 19.63 -2.09 15.41
N TYR A 511 18.41 -2.57 15.16
CA TYR A 511 17.20 -1.79 15.37
C TYR A 511 16.01 -2.70 15.64
N ALA A 512 15.25 -2.41 16.70
CA ALA A 512 13.93 -2.97 16.89
C ALA A 512 12.88 -1.96 16.38
N PRO A 513 12.04 -2.31 15.38
CA PRO A 513 11.03 -1.38 14.88
C PRO A 513 10.18 -0.81 16.01
N LEU A 514 10.17 0.51 16.16
CA LEU A 514 9.47 1.20 17.25
C LEU A 514 7.97 0.91 17.23
N ILE A 515 7.36 0.81 16.05
CA ILE A 515 5.96 0.37 15.91
C ILE A 515 5.74 -1.04 16.51
N GLY A 516 6.68 -1.95 16.31
CA GLY A 516 6.66 -3.29 16.91
C GLY A 516 6.78 -3.23 18.43
N ARG A 517 7.71 -2.43 18.95
CA ARG A 517 7.92 -2.23 20.39
C ARG A 517 6.72 -1.61 21.09
N ILE A 518 6.10 -0.59 20.51
CA ILE A 518 4.87 0.01 21.05
C ILE A 518 3.77 -1.05 21.15
N THR A 519 3.64 -1.89 20.11
CA THR A 519 2.64 -2.97 20.08
C THR A 519 2.90 -4.03 21.16
N GLU A 520 4.16 -4.44 21.33
CA GLU A 520 4.60 -5.37 22.38
C GLU A 520 4.27 -4.83 23.79
N GLN A 521 4.58 -3.56 24.05
CA GLN A 521 4.31 -2.92 25.35
C GLN A 521 2.81 -2.86 25.68
N VAL A 522 1.95 -2.60 24.69
CA VAL A 522 0.50 -2.62 24.86
C VAL A 522 -0.02 -4.00 25.28
N ASN A 523 0.62 -5.06 24.78
CA ASN A 523 0.22 -6.44 25.04
C ASN A 523 0.69 -6.95 26.42
N VAL A 524 1.76 -6.37 26.98
CA VAL A 524 2.41 -6.83 28.23
C VAL A 524 1.84 -6.15 29.51
N GLU A 525 0.82 -5.29 29.41
CA GLU A 525 0.23 -4.56 30.56
C GLU A 525 1.24 -3.79 31.45
N ARG A 526 2.43 -3.46 30.94
CA ARG A 526 3.37 -2.61 31.69
C ARG A 526 2.99 -1.15 31.50
N LYS A 527 2.29 -0.61 32.50
CA LYS A 527 2.08 0.83 32.71
C LYS A 527 3.42 1.56 32.73
N PHE A 528 3.81 2.20 31.64
CA PHE A 528 4.76 3.30 31.68
C PHE A 528 4.22 4.52 30.94
N TYR A 529 4.36 5.66 31.60
CA TYR A 529 3.98 6.96 31.09
C TYR A 529 5.01 7.39 30.06
N PHE A 530 4.61 7.55 28.79
CA PHE A 530 5.35 8.41 27.88
C PHE A 530 5.34 9.82 28.48
N ARG A 531 6.48 10.27 29.02
CA ARG A 531 6.67 11.69 29.30
C ARG A 531 6.71 12.38 27.94
N LYS A 532 5.75 13.31 27.77
CA LYS A 532 5.60 14.19 26.61
C LYS A 532 6.89 14.90 26.25
#